data_AF-A0A2K3K0T0-F1
#
_entry.id   AF-A0A2K3K0T0-F1
#
_cell.length_a   1.000
_cell.length_b   1.000
_cell.length_c   1.000
_cell.angle_alpha   90.00
_cell.angle_beta   90.00
_cell.angle_gamma   90.00
#
_symmetry.space_group_name_H-M   'P 1'
#
loop_
_entity.id
_entity.type
_entity.pdbx_description
1 polymer ?
#
loop_
_entity_poly.entity_id
_entity_poly.type
_entity_poly.pdbx_seq_one_letter_code
_entity_poly.pdbx_strand_id
1 'polypeptide(L)'
;MSSLTFLSVLNVSYNNLSGPIPQGNQFFTFNDPYIYVGNKFLCGSPLSNCDPDENYRDENGDEDDKDDKVEELWFYFVVALGFATGFWAVIGVLLLKKGWRHACFRCMDE
;
A
#
# COMPACT_ATOMS: atom_id res chain seq x y z
N MET A 1 -12.32 -25.74 17.32
CA MET A 1 -13.71 -26.12 16.98
C MET A 1 -14.45 -24.84 16.63
N SER A 2 -14.45 -24.45 15.35
CA SER A 2 -15.09 -23.22 14.86
C SER A 2 -16.61 -23.43 14.84
N SER A 3 -17.30 -23.05 15.91
CA SER A 3 -18.76 -23.20 16.05
C SER A 3 -19.47 -21.86 15.89
N LEU A 4 -19.37 -21.28 14.70
CA LEU A 4 -20.29 -20.24 14.25
C LEU A 4 -21.47 -20.95 13.56
N THR A 5 -22.69 -20.71 14.02
CA THR A 5 -23.91 -21.40 13.54
C THR A 5 -24.96 -20.46 12.93
N PHE A 6 -24.71 -19.14 12.92
CA PHE A 6 -25.67 -18.12 12.47
C PHE A 6 -25.10 -17.13 11.45
N LEU A 7 -23.86 -17.31 10.99
CA LEU A 7 -23.26 -16.41 10.01
C LEU A 7 -23.90 -16.65 8.63
N SER A 8 -24.48 -15.62 8.03
CA SER A 8 -25.12 -15.70 6.70
C SER A 8 -24.19 -15.25 5.57
N VAL A 9 -23.27 -14.32 5.85
CA VAL A 9 -22.28 -13.78 4.91
C VAL A 9 -20.95 -13.64 5.62
N LEU A 10 -19.89 -14.17 5.01
CA LEU A 10 -18.51 -14.02 5.44
C LEU A 10 -17.74 -13.32 4.31
N ASN A 11 -17.05 -12.23 4.63
CA ASN A 11 -16.06 -11.64 3.74
C ASN A 11 -14.81 -11.32 4.57
N VAL A 12 -13.69 -11.95 4.22
CA VAL A 12 -12.38 -11.74 4.87
C VAL A 12 -11.32 -11.33 3.84
N SER A 13 -11.74 -10.82 2.68
CA SER A 13 -10.85 -10.38 1.62
C SER A 13 -9.91 -9.27 2.07
N TYR A 14 -8.70 -9.20 1.51
CA TYR A 14 -7.69 -8.15 1.75
C TYR A 14 -7.37 -7.96 3.23
N ASN A 15 -7.08 -9.07 3.91
CA ASN A 15 -6.55 -9.07 5.27
C ASN A 15 -5.19 -9.76 5.30
N ASN A 16 -4.49 -9.68 6.43
CA ASN A 16 -3.21 -10.35 6.61
C ASN A 16 -3.37 -11.69 7.36
N LEU A 17 -4.39 -12.47 6.99
CA LEU A 17 -4.64 -13.78 7.62
C LEU A 17 -3.67 -14.83 7.09
N SER A 18 -3.39 -15.85 7.89
CA SER A 18 -2.43 -16.90 7.56
C SER A 18 -2.89 -18.27 8.07
N GLY A 19 -2.46 -19.34 7.39
CA GLY A 19 -2.71 -20.72 7.78
C GLY A 19 -3.95 -21.35 7.13
N PRO A 20 -4.33 -22.56 7.57
CA PRO A 20 -5.39 -23.33 6.95
C PRO A 20 -6.78 -22.74 7.24
N ILE A 21 -7.62 -22.63 6.20
CA ILE A 21 -9.03 -22.28 6.33
C ILE A 21 -9.72 -23.35 7.20
N PRO A 22 -10.38 -22.98 8.30
CA PRO A 22 -11.01 -23.94 9.19
C PRO A 22 -12.16 -24.67 8.47
N GLN A 23 -12.02 -25.99 8.31
CA GLN A 23 -13.09 -26.83 7.78
C GLN A 23 -14.10 -27.15 8.87
N GLY A 24 -15.20 -26.39 8.90
CA GLY A 24 -16.31 -26.58 9.83
C GLY A 24 -17.63 -26.16 9.23
N ASN A 25 -18.75 -26.54 9.86
CA ASN A 25 -20.13 -26.46 9.35
C ASN A 25 -20.42 -25.27 8.40
N GLN A 26 -20.36 -24.02 8.89
CA GLN A 26 -20.69 -22.85 8.07
C GLN A 26 -19.61 -22.47 7.06
N PHE A 27 -18.34 -22.76 7.33
CA PHE A 27 -17.23 -22.47 6.41
C PHE A 27 -17.33 -23.28 5.12
N PHE A 28 -17.91 -24.48 5.16
CA PHE A 28 -18.23 -25.25 3.94
C PHE A 28 -19.27 -24.55 3.04
N THR A 29 -20.11 -23.68 3.62
CA THR A 29 -21.08 -22.89 2.85
C THR A 29 -20.41 -21.69 2.19
N PHE A 30 -19.32 -21.19 2.76
CA PHE A 30 -18.48 -20.11 2.22
C PHE A 30 -17.37 -20.67 1.32
N ASN A 31 -17.79 -21.36 0.25
CA ASN A 31 -16.91 -21.98 -0.75
C ASN A 31 -16.51 -21.03 -1.89
N ASP A 32 -16.86 -19.75 -1.81
CA ASP A 32 -16.45 -18.77 -2.81
C ASP A 32 -15.00 -18.31 -2.55
N PRO A 33 -14.04 -18.53 -3.47
CA PRO A 33 -12.66 -18.06 -3.32
C PRO A 33 -12.54 -16.54 -3.14
N TYR A 34 -13.46 -15.75 -3.69
CA TYR A 34 -13.43 -14.29 -3.59
C TYR A 34 -13.56 -13.78 -2.15
N ILE A 35 -14.14 -14.57 -1.24
CA ILE A 35 -14.25 -14.24 0.19
C ILE A 35 -12.87 -14.20 0.87
N TYR A 36 -11.87 -14.86 0.29
CA TYR A 36 -10.54 -15.05 0.86
C TYR A 36 -9.43 -14.36 0.05
N VAL A 37 -9.76 -13.69 -1.06
CA VAL A 37 -8.80 -12.99 -1.93
C VAL A 37 -7.98 -11.96 -1.14
N GLY A 38 -6.71 -11.75 -1.51
CA GLY A 38 -5.85 -10.78 -0.84
C GLY A 38 -5.35 -11.20 0.55
N ASN A 39 -5.39 -12.51 0.89
CA ASN A 39 -4.73 -13.08 2.06
C ASN A 39 -3.61 -14.03 1.60
N LYS A 40 -2.39 -13.51 1.43
CA LYS A 40 -1.25 -14.22 0.81
C LYS A 40 -0.91 -15.57 1.46
N PHE A 41 -1.09 -15.70 2.76
CA PHE A 41 -0.67 -16.88 3.54
C PHE A 41 -1.82 -17.82 3.90
N LEU A 42 -3.01 -17.62 3.32
CA LEU A 42 -4.16 -18.50 3.53
C LEU A 42 -4.10 -19.71 2.59
N CYS A 43 -4.47 -20.89 3.10
CA CYS A 43 -4.48 -22.11 2.30
C CYS A 43 -5.60 -23.06 2.75
N GLY A 44 -5.93 -24.05 1.92
CA GLY A 44 -7.04 -24.99 2.13
C GLY A 44 -8.30 -24.60 1.37
N SER A 45 -9.19 -25.58 1.14
CA SER A 45 -10.43 -25.38 0.37
C SER A 45 -11.28 -24.21 0.90
N PRO A 46 -11.81 -23.31 0.04
CA PRO A 46 -11.89 -23.41 -1.44
C PRO A 46 -10.64 -22.92 -2.21
N LEU A 47 -9.58 -22.49 -1.53
CA LEU A 47 -8.30 -22.12 -2.14
C LEU A 47 -7.43 -23.37 -2.45
N SER A 48 -6.20 -23.15 -2.91
CA SER A 48 -5.18 -24.20 -3.05
C SER A 48 -4.95 -24.93 -1.72
N ASN A 49 -4.71 -26.24 -1.78
CA ASN A 49 -4.42 -27.01 -0.57
C ASN A 49 -3.11 -26.51 0.08
N CYS A 50 -3.07 -26.54 1.41
CA CYS A 50 -1.83 -26.29 2.14
C CYS A 50 -0.84 -27.42 1.84
N ASP A 51 0.05 -27.23 0.88
CA ASP A 51 1.11 -28.20 0.62
C ASP A 51 2.23 -28.02 1.66
N PRO A 52 2.63 -29.08 2.37
CA PRO A 52 3.72 -28.99 3.34
C PRO A 52 5.08 -28.63 2.70
N ASP A 53 5.25 -28.84 1.39
CA ASP A 53 6.48 -28.49 0.64
C ASP A 53 6.41 -27.08 -0.01
N GLU A 54 5.26 -26.40 0.01
CA GLU A 54 5.13 -25.03 -0.53
C GLU A 54 5.73 -23.95 0.38
N ASN A 55 6.11 -24.28 1.62
CA ASN A 55 6.84 -23.36 2.49
C ASN A 55 8.22 -22.95 1.94
N TYR A 56 8.69 -23.59 0.86
CA TYR A 56 9.97 -23.29 0.21
C TYR A 56 9.85 -22.74 -1.22
N ARG A 57 8.63 -22.50 -1.73
CA ARG A 57 8.41 -22.05 -3.12
C ARG A 57 7.76 -20.68 -3.28
N ASP A 58 7.71 -19.88 -2.22
CA ASP A 58 7.39 -18.44 -2.32
C ASP A 58 8.65 -17.64 -2.73
N GLU A 59 9.24 -18.00 -3.87
CA GLU A 59 10.20 -17.14 -4.59
C GLU A 59 9.48 -16.29 -5.67
N ASN A 60 8.15 -16.41 -5.77
CA ASN A 60 7.32 -15.68 -6.75
C ASN A 60 6.15 -14.93 -6.09
N GLY A 61 6.32 -14.49 -4.85
CA GLY A 61 5.40 -13.61 -4.12
C GLY A 61 5.48 -12.15 -4.53
N ASP A 62 5.74 -11.90 -5.80
CA ASP A 62 6.51 -10.76 -6.27
C ASP A 62 5.63 -9.74 -7.01
N GLU A 63 4.30 -9.88 -6.95
CA GLU A 63 3.36 -8.97 -7.61
C GLU A 63 2.77 -7.96 -6.60
N ASP A 64 2.22 -8.42 -5.47
CA ASP A 64 1.67 -7.52 -4.44
C ASP A 64 2.77 -6.67 -3.76
N ASP A 65 3.93 -7.25 -3.45
CA ASP A 65 5.04 -6.55 -2.79
C ASP A 65 5.72 -5.52 -3.72
N LYS A 66 5.52 -5.64 -5.05
CA LYS A 66 5.99 -4.64 -6.01
C LYS A 66 5.05 -3.45 -6.10
N ASP A 67 3.74 -3.69 -6.06
CA ASP A 67 2.75 -2.62 -6.11
C ASP A 67 2.84 -1.73 -4.86
N ASP A 68 2.98 -2.33 -3.66
CA ASP A 68 3.20 -1.59 -2.40
C ASP A 68 4.47 -0.72 -2.46
N LYS A 69 5.57 -1.25 -3.00
CA LYS A 69 6.83 -0.51 -3.18
C LYS A 69 6.72 0.62 -4.20
N VAL A 70 5.96 0.41 -5.27
CA VAL A 70 5.73 1.44 -6.29
C VAL A 70 4.93 2.60 -5.70
N GLU A 71 3.90 2.32 -4.90
CA GLU A 71 3.12 3.36 -4.21
C GLU A 71 3.98 4.15 -3.20
N GLU A 72 4.84 3.47 -2.43
CA GLU A 72 5.77 4.13 -1.50
C GLU A 72 6.75 5.06 -2.24
N LEU A 73 7.31 4.61 -3.36
CA LEU A 73 8.22 5.41 -4.19
C LEU A 73 7.52 6.62 -4.83
N TRP A 74 6.28 6.44 -5.28
CA TRP A 74 5.46 7.53 -5.82
C TRP A 74 5.17 8.60 -4.75
N PHE A 75 4.80 8.19 -3.54
CA PHE A 75 4.60 9.11 -2.43
C PHE A 75 5.88 9.91 -2.12
N TYR A 76 7.02 9.23 -2.03
CA TYR A 76 8.31 9.89 -1.80
C TYR A 76 8.68 10.86 -2.92
N PHE A 77 8.42 10.50 -4.17
CA PHE A 77 8.66 11.35 -5.33
C PHE A 77 7.84 12.65 -5.29
N VAL A 78 6.54 12.56 -4.98
CA VAL A 78 5.67 13.73 -4.84
C VAL A 78 6.12 14.64 -3.71
N VAL A 79 6.47 14.06 -2.55
CA VAL A 79 7.00 14.81 -1.41
C VAL A 79 8.31 15.53 -1.76
N ALA A 80 9.23 14.84 -2.44
CA ALA A 80 10.51 15.41 -2.86
C ALA A 80 10.33 16.56 -3.87
N LEU A 81 9.45 16.40 -4.85
CA LEU A 81 9.11 17.46 -5.80
C LEU A 81 8.45 18.66 -5.12
N GLY A 82 7.51 18.42 -4.20
CA GLY A 82 6.86 19.47 -3.42
C GLY A 82 7.86 20.25 -2.56
N PHE A 83 8.79 19.55 -1.91
CA PHE A 83 9.85 20.18 -1.13
C PHE A 83 10.78 21.02 -2.00
N ALA A 84 11.26 20.47 -3.12
CA ALA A 84 12.15 21.18 -4.04
C ALA A 84 11.48 22.44 -4.57
N THR A 85 10.26 22.34 -5.09
CA THR A 85 9.51 23.49 -5.62
C THR A 85 9.23 24.56 -4.56
N GLY A 86 8.83 24.16 -3.35
CA GLY A 86 8.63 25.09 -2.23
C GLY A 86 9.92 25.79 -1.80
N PHE A 87 11.03 25.05 -1.70
CA PHE A 87 12.33 25.60 -1.35
C PHE A 87 12.82 26.63 -2.38
N TRP A 88 12.73 26.30 -3.68
CA TRP A 88 13.09 27.21 -4.76
C TRP A 88 12.19 28.45 -4.80
N ALA A 89 10.89 28.31 -4.54
CA ALA A 89 9.97 29.44 -4.46
C ALA A 89 10.34 30.42 -3.33
N VAL A 90 10.65 29.91 -2.13
CA VAL A 90 11.09 30.72 -0.99
C VAL A 90 12.40 31.44 -1.30
N ILE A 91 13.39 30.74 -1.87
CA ILE A 91 14.64 31.36 -2.32
C ILE A 91 14.37 32.44 -3.37
N GLY A 92 13.53 32.16 -4.36
CA GLY A 92 13.15 33.11 -5.40
C GLY A 92 12.54 34.38 -4.83
N VAL A 93 11.60 34.27 -3.88
CA VAL A 93 10.99 35.42 -3.20
C VAL A 93 12.02 36.20 -2.37
N LEU A 94 12.92 35.52 -1.64
CA LEU A 94 13.98 36.18 -0.87
C LEU A 94 14.97 36.92 -1.79
N LEU A 95 15.34 36.32 -2.93
CA LEU A 95 16.21 36.93 -3.93
C LEU A 95 15.53 38.09 -4.63
N LEU A 96 14.23 37.99 -4.96
CA LEU A 96 13.46 39.10 -5.50
C LEU A 96 13.38 40.24 -4.49
N LYS A 97 13.08 39.98 -3.21
CA LYS A 97 13.08 41.03 -2.17
C LYS A 97 14.44 41.69 -2.00
N LYS A 98 15.53 40.92 -2.01
CA LYS A 98 16.89 41.44 -1.91
C LYS A 98 17.28 42.22 -3.18
N GLY A 99 16.95 41.68 -4.35
CA GLY A 99 17.18 42.27 -5.66
C GLY A 99 16.39 43.56 -5.87
N TRP A 100 15.13 43.62 -5.41
CA TRP A 100 14.32 44.84 -5.43
C TRP A 100 14.87 45.91 -4.50
N ARG A 101 15.41 45.54 -3.34
CA ARG A 101 16.11 46.50 -2.47
C ARG A 101 17.34 47.09 -3.18
N HIS A 102 18.14 46.26 -3.85
CA HIS A 102 19.30 46.72 -4.62
C HIS A 102 18.91 47.53 -5.87
N ALA A 103 17.86 47.13 -6.57
CA ALA A 103 17.34 47.84 -7.74
C ALA A 103 16.67 49.17 -7.36
N CYS A 104 15.96 49.22 -6.22
CA CYS A 104 15.36 50.45 -5.69
C CYS A 104 16.42 51.50 -5.37
N PHE A 105 17.53 51.11 -4.71
CA PHE A 105 18.68 52.00 -4.50
C PHE A 105 19.25 52.52 -5.83
N ARG A 106 19.36 51.65 -6.84
CA ARG A 106 19.88 52.04 -8.16
C ARG A 106 18.92 52.92 -8.96
N CYS A 107 17.62 52.83 -8.72
CA CYS A 107 16.58 53.64 -9.39
C CYS A 107 16.39 55.02 -8.72
N MET A 108 16.97 55.23 -7.52
CA MET A 108 16.95 56.51 -6.81
C MET A 108 18.24 57.33 -6.97
N ASP A 109 19.27 56.77 -7.63
CA ASP A 109 20.58 57.41 -7.89
C ASP A 109 20.69 58.03 -9.31
N GLU A 110 19.59 58.07 -10.08
CA GLU A 110 19.46 58.82 -11.35
C GLU A 110 18.57 60.06 -11.20
#